data_AF-A0A968QWC8-F1
#
_entry.id   AF-A0A968QWC8-F1
#
_cell.length_a   1.000
_cell.length_b   1.000
_cell.length_c   1.000
_cell.angle_alpha   90.00
_cell.angle_beta   90.00
_cell.angle_gamma   90.00
#
_symmetry.space_group_name_H-M   'P 1'
#
loop_
_entity.id
_entity.type
_entity.pdbx_description
1 polymer ?
#
loop_
_entity_poly.entity_id
_entity_poly.type
_entity_poly.pdbx_seq_one_letter_code
_entity_poly.pdbx_strand_id
1 'polypeptide(L)'
;MVKGNDINGFVQLDADVFSIKALGNGLHLVIRQDFGRLPADSPALKPDDSGMTVREERQNNTRSDDGTEITVMVAYTSAAAKLSGMLPQKLKLMIEQTNTAYQNSQITPRLRLVHVVQVSYSESLGKEGFGKALDNFTDKDGYMDEIHTLRDTYAADICVLLINNNTYCGLGWLNLYLSSENGFAVVDARCTRNYSFAHELGHVQAADHNPEASYPPATDILYAHGYLNPQQCWNTIMAYQGKYANCPGGYTFRIPYFSNPNVLYKGVETGTPLTHNNARVLNETAMSVANFRSSQPDSSKFVIRNAGNGPLTVSSVTKGQNWLTLSGYPTVPFTIAPGNSQTVTVSVNWSLVGTATQGNIQITSNDPDESSVNVKVGVLRTSASEIIVPIISAFPGYSEVPPSSGSGTLTIRNIGSGAMNWTAQTMDSWLTITSGNSGTDEGTIYFNYLANTGNDPRDGNITITAQGAQNSPLVVKIRQLSKVLGDVNNDGSVNLADVIKALQVLAGLTNLGDINLKADVNGDGKIGLQEVIYILQKVAGLREETMTNM
;
A
#
# COMPACT_ATOMS: atom_id res chain seq x y z
N MET A 1 2.84 -12.53 19.64
CA MET A 1 4.23 -13.04 19.78
C MET A 1 4.36 -13.83 21.07
N VAL A 2 4.94 -15.03 21.00
CA VAL A 2 5.24 -15.88 22.16
C VAL A 2 6.76 -16.08 22.23
N LYS A 3 7.38 -15.82 23.37
CA LYS A 3 8.81 -16.09 23.62
C LYS A 3 8.97 -16.71 25.01
N GLY A 4 9.26 -18.01 25.07
CA GLY A 4 9.20 -18.75 26.34
C GLY A 4 7.79 -18.68 26.92
N ASN A 5 7.66 -18.27 28.19
CA ASN A 5 6.36 -18.08 28.85
C ASN A 5 5.75 -16.68 28.62
N ASP A 6 6.44 -15.78 27.92
CA ASP A 6 5.99 -14.40 27.74
C ASP A 6 5.17 -14.27 26.45
N ILE A 7 3.96 -13.72 26.59
CA ILE A 7 3.02 -13.46 25.49
C ILE A 7 2.84 -11.95 25.40
N ASN A 8 3.10 -11.40 24.22
CA ASN A 8 2.79 -10.02 23.90
C ASN A 8 2.00 -9.97 22.60
N GLY A 9 0.90 -9.22 22.57
CA GLY A 9 0.07 -9.10 21.37
C GLY A 9 -1.32 -8.61 21.66
N PHE A 10 -2.22 -8.82 20.70
CA PHE A 10 -3.63 -8.48 20.83
C PHE A 10 -4.48 -9.73 20.64
N VAL A 11 -5.56 -9.84 21.40
CA VAL A 11 -6.59 -10.85 21.24
C VAL A 11 -7.91 -10.14 21.03
N GLN A 12 -8.65 -10.56 20.01
CA GLN A 12 -9.99 -10.05 19.75
C GLN A 12 -11.02 -11.09 20.20
N LEU A 13 -11.98 -10.65 21.01
CA LEU A 13 -13.15 -11.40 21.42
C LEU A 13 -14.36 -10.55 21.03
N ASP A 14 -15.08 -10.97 20.00
CA ASP A 14 -16.18 -10.23 19.38
C ASP A 14 -15.78 -8.80 18.95
N ALA A 15 -16.34 -7.79 19.62
CA ALA A 15 -16.04 -6.37 19.37
C ALA A 15 -14.96 -5.82 20.31
N ASP A 16 -14.54 -6.59 21.31
CA ASP A 16 -13.52 -6.18 22.27
C ASP A 16 -12.14 -6.68 21.83
N VAL A 17 -11.17 -5.77 21.82
CA VAL A 17 -9.75 -6.14 21.63
C VAL A 17 -9.03 -5.95 22.95
N PHE A 18 -8.20 -6.92 23.29
CA PHE A 18 -7.39 -6.93 24.50
C PHE A 18 -5.92 -6.91 24.10
N SER A 19 -5.12 -6.03 24.71
CA SER A 19 -3.66 -6.16 24.64
C SER A 19 -3.19 -7.08 25.75
N ILE A 20 -2.39 -8.08 25.38
CA ILE A 20 -1.65 -8.91 26.32
C ILE A 20 -0.22 -8.38 26.36
N LYS A 21 0.25 -8.04 27.56
CA LYS A 21 1.62 -7.60 27.80
C LYS A 21 2.26 -8.50 28.85
N ALA A 22 3.39 -9.10 28.52
CA ALA A 22 4.17 -9.85 29.49
C ALA A 22 4.81 -8.89 30.51
N LEU A 23 4.72 -9.25 31.79
CA LEU A 23 5.40 -8.58 32.89
C LEU A 23 6.65 -9.36 33.36
N GLY A 24 6.91 -10.53 32.74
CA GLY A 24 7.94 -11.48 33.13
C GLY A 24 7.43 -12.52 34.14
N ASN A 25 8.22 -13.58 34.37
CA ASN A 25 7.92 -14.68 35.31
C ASN A 25 6.57 -15.38 35.07
N GLY A 26 6.09 -15.39 33.81
CA GLY A 26 4.80 -16.00 33.45
C GLY A 26 3.57 -15.17 33.82
N LEU A 27 3.73 -13.91 34.23
CA LEU A 27 2.63 -12.98 34.50
C LEU A 27 2.34 -12.12 33.26
N HIS A 28 1.07 -12.00 32.89
CA HIS A 28 0.62 -11.17 31.77
C HIS A 28 -0.46 -10.19 32.22
N LEU A 29 -0.33 -8.95 31.76
CA LEU A 29 -1.34 -7.92 31.87
C LEU A 29 -2.25 -8.00 30.65
N VAL A 30 -3.56 -8.17 30.88
CA VAL A 30 -4.58 -8.13 29.84
C VAL A 30 -5.37 -6.84 29.97
N ILE A 31 -5.31 -5.98 28.96
CA ILE A 31 -5.95 -4.66 28.97
C ILE A 31 -6.96 -4.59 27.84
N ARG A 32 -8.24 -4.41 28.15
CA ARG A 32 -9.24 -4.06 27.15
C ARG A 32 -8.85 -2.73 26.48
N GLN A 33 -8.77 -2.72 25.16
CA GLN A 33 -8.42 -1.55 24.36
C GLN A 33 -9.69 -0.75 24.08
N ASP A 34 -9.61 0.56 24.30
CA ASP A 34 -10.63 1.52 23.88
C ASP A 34 -10.07 2.30 22.68
N PHE A 35 -10.41 1.84 21.47
CA PHE A 35 -9.94 2.48 20.24
C PHE A 35 -10.59 3.83 19.97
N GLY A 36 -11.76 4.12 20.56
CA GLY A 36 -12.40 5.44 20.45
C GLY A 36 -11.60 6.57 21.13
N ARG A 37 -10.55 6.23 21.89
CA ARG A 37 -9.60 7.19 22.49
C ARG A 37 -8.31 7.37 21.70
N LEU A 38 -8.12 6.63 20.60
CA LEU A 38 -7.02 6.90 19.70
C LEU A 38 -7.33 8.15 18.86
N PRO A 39 -6.29 8.91 18.43
CA PRO A 39 -6.48 9.96 17.45
C PRO A 39 -7.07 9.40 16.15
N ALA A 40 -7.77 10.23 15.39
CA ALA A 40 -8.20 9.87 14.04
C ALA A 40 -6.98 9.71 13.11
N ASP A 41 -7.16 9.02 11.99
CA ASP A 41 -6.18 9.11 10.90
C ASP A 41 -6.21 10.52 10.28
N SER A 42 -5.11 10.98 9.70
CA SER A 42 -5.12 12.27 8.97
C SER A 42 -5.94 12.15 7.68
N PRO A 43 -6.49 13.24 7.12
CA PRO A 43 -6.84 13.28 5.70
C PRO A 43 -5.65 12.89 4.82
N ALA A 44 -5.93 12.26 3.68
CA ALA A 44 -4.91 11.89 2.70
C ALA A 44 -4.21 13.15 2.16
N LEU A 45 -2.87 13.11 2.10
CA LEU A 45 -2.07 14.18 1.55
C LEU A 45 -1.57 13.80 0.16
N LYS A 46 -1.86 14.65 -0.83
CA LYS A 46 -1.26 14.57 -2.14
C LYS A 46 0.10 15.27 -2.12
N PRO A 47 1.16 14.65 -2.65
CA PRO A 47 2.40 15.36 -2.94
C PRO A 47 2.14 16.55 -3.87
N ASP A 48 2.99 17.58 -3.80
CA ASP A 48 3.00 18.63 -4.81
C ASP A 48 3.67 18.10 -6.09
N ASP A 49 2.86 17.51 -6.97
CA ASP A 49 3.34 16.97 -8.24
C ASP A 49 3.49 18.07 -9.33
N SER A 50 3.28 19.36 -8.98
CA SER A 50 3.30 20.48 -9.93
C SER A 50 4.72 20.88 -10.35
N GLY A 51 5.36 20.02 -11.13
CA GLY A 51 6.74 20.23 -11.60
C GLY A 51 7.54 18.94 -11.75
N MET A 52 6.99 17.80 -11.30
CA MET A 52 7.57 16.50 -11.60
C MET A 52 7.37 16.20 -13.08
N THR A 53 8.38 16.51 -13.90
CA THR A 53 8.49 15.89 -15.21
C THR A 53 8.66 14.39 -14.97
N VAL A 54 7.73 13.61 -15.51
CA VAL A 54 7.64 12.15 -15.48
C VAL A 54 8.88 11.44 -16.09
N ARG A 55 9.99 12.14 -16.34
CA ARG A 55 10.92 11.84 -17.43
C ARG A 55 12.33 11.38 -17.06
N GLU A 56 12.85 11.53 -15.84
CA GLU A 56 14.31 11.33 -15.66
C GLU A 56 14.71 10.08 -14.85
N GLU A 57 13.94 9.62 -13.86
CA GLU A 57 14.41 8.48 -13.03
C GLU A 57 14.08 7.09 -13.59
N ARG A 58 13.12 6.97 -14.53
CA ARG A 58 12.63 5.67 -15.01
C ARG A 58 13.38 5.08 -16.21
N GLN A 59 14.32 5.79 -16.83
CA GLN A 59 15.01 5.29 -18.03
C GLN A 59 16.17 4.33 -17.75
N ASN A 60 16.67 4.21 -16.51
CA ASN A 60 17.93 3.49 -16.25
C ASN A 60 17.92 2.46 -15.09
N ASN A 61 16.81 2.26 -14.35
CA ASN A 61 16.78 1.26 -13.30
C ASN A 61 16.30 -0.10 -13.84
N THR A 62 17.24 -1.04 -13.92
CA THR A 62 16.96 -2.46 -14.09
C THR A 62 16.14 -2.94 -12.90
N ARG A 63 14.85 -3.23 -13.14
CA ARG A 63 13.93 -3.78 -12.15
C ARG A 63 14.37 -5.20 -11.77
N SER A 64 14.59 -5.45 -10.49
CA SER A 64 15.14 -6.71 -9.96
C SER A 64 14.12 -7.54 -9.18
N ASP A 65 13.00 -6.94 -8.77
CA ASP A 65 11.97 -7.56 -7.92
C ASP A 65 10.68 -7.87 -8.72
N ASP A 66 10.01 -8.99 -8.42
CA ASP A 66 8.80 -9.47 -9.08
C ASP A 66 7.49 -8.94 -8.48
N GLY A 67 7.57 -8.09 -7.45
CA GLY A 67 6.43 -7.49 -6.76
C GLY A 67 5.80 -8.39 -5.69
N THR A 68 6.40 -9.55 -5.39
CA THR A 68 5.91 -10.43 -4.31
C THR A 68 6.45 -10.05 -2.94
N GLU A 69 7.49 -9.21 -2.88
CA GLU A 69 8.04 -8.67 -1.65
C GLU A 69 8.13 -7.14 -1.72
N ILE A 70 7.82 -6.45 -0.62
CA ILE A 70 8.06 -5.00 -0.48
C ILE A 70 8.93 -4.82 0.75
N THR A 71 10.09 -4.21 0.56
CA THR A 71 11.05 -3.98 1.64
C THR A 71 10.73 -2.69 2.38
N VAL A 72 10.84 -2.73 3.71
CA VAL A 72 10.51 -1.57 4.56
C VAL A 72 11.63 -1.30 5.53
N MET A 73 12.00 -0.03 5.67
CA MET A 73 12.83 0.48 6.76
C MET A 73 11.98 1.27 7.74
N VAL A 74 12.28 1.14 9.03
CA VAL A 74 11.60 1.92 10.07
C VAL A 74 12.57 2.80 10.84
N ALA A 75 12.36 4.11 10.77
CA ALA A 75 13.01 5.09 11.62
C ALA A 75 12.16 5.38 12.87
N TYR A 76 12.78 5.83 13.96
CA TYR A 76 12.05 6.26 15.15
C TYR A 76 12.75 7.37 15.93
N THR A 77 11.96 8.25 16.55
CA THR A 77 12.49 9.33 17.39
C THR A 77 12.79 8.86 18.81
N SER A 78 13.61 9.62 19.53
CA SER A 78 13.87 9.37 20.95
C SER A 78 12.61 9.43 21.81
N ALA A 79 11.64 10.28 21.46
CA ALA A 79 10.36 10.38 22.16
C ALA A 79 9.46 9.17 21.88
N ALA A 80 9.40 8.69 20.63
CA ALA A 80 8.70 7.46 20.27
C ALA A 80 9.27 6.21 20.99
N ALA A 81 10.60 6.13 21.12
CA ALA A 81 11.28 5.05 21.85
C ALA A 81 10.89 5.04 23.34
N LYS A 82 10.94 6.20 24.00
CA LYS A 82 10.54 6.36 25.42
C LYS A 82 9.08 5.98 25.65
N LEU A 83 8.20 6.35 24.72
CA LEU A 83 6.78 6.03 24.81
C LEU A 83 6.50 4.53 24.66
N SER A 84 7.31 3.83 23.86
CA SER A 84 6.98 2.47 23.43
C SER A 84 7.51 1.35 24.32
N GLY A 85 8.55 1.55 25.13
CA GLY A 85 9.09 0.61 26.16
C GLY A 85 9.51 -0.81 25.68
N MET A 86 9.08 -1.22 24.50
CA MET A 86 9.22 -2.52 23.82
C MET A 86 9.25 -2.29 22.30
N LEU A 87 9.95 -1.23 21.87
CA LEU A 87 9.95 -0.80 20.47
C LEU A 87 10.41 -1.92 19.51
N PRO A 88 11.48 -2.70 19.80
CA PRO A 88 11.87 -3.82 18.94
C PRO A 88 10.78 -4.88 18.73
N GLN A 89 10.01 -5.21 19.78
CA GLN A 89 8.90 -6.17 19.68
C GLN A 89 7.71 -5.59 18.90
N LYS A 90 7.42 -4.28 19.07
CA LYS A 90 6.38 -3.60 18.29
C LYS A 90 6.72 -3.53 16.81
N LEU A 91 7.98 -3.29 16.46
CA LEU A 91 8.43 -3.24 15.06
C LEU A 91 8.16 -4.55 14.33
N LYS A 92 8.52 -5.69 14.94
CA LYS A 92 8.21 -7.01 14.40
C LYS A 92 6.70 -7.26 14.32
N LEU A 93 5.94 -6.87 15.35
CA LEU A 93 4.50 -7.06 15.39
C LEU A 93 3.78 -6.28 14.27
N MET A 94 4.17 -5.04 13.97
CA MET A 94 3.54 -4.26 12.91
C MET A 94 3.70 -4.92 11.54
N ILE A 95 4.89 -5.43 11.23
CA ILE A 95 5.16 -6.13 9.97
C ILE A 95 4.32 -7.41 9.87
N GLU A 96 4.27 -8.20 10.96
CA GLU A 96 3.43 -9.40 11.03
C GLU A 96 1.93 -9.08 10.87
N GLN A 97 1.46 -8.00 11.49
CA GLN A 97 0.07 -7.54 11.39
C GLN A 97 -0.28 -7.09 9.97
N THR A 98 0.59 -6.34 9.30
CA THR A 98 0.35 -5.94 7.91
C THR A 98 0.36 -7.15 6.98
N ASN A 99 1.31 -8.08 7.14
CA ASN A 99 1.33 -9.31 6.35
C ASN A 99 0.10 -10.20 6.58
N THR A 100 -0.41 -10.23 7.82
CA THR A 100 -1.68 -10.90 8.14
C THR A 100 -2.84 -10.22 7.41
N ALA A 101 -2.88 -8.89 7.40
CA ALA A 101 -3.91 -8.15 6.68
C ALA A 101 -3.85 -8.35 5.17
N TYR A 102 -2.65 -8.37 4.59
CA TYR A 102 -2.46 -8.70 3.18
C TYR A 102 -2.96 -10.10 2.86
N GLN A 103 -2.59 -11.09 3.67
CA GLN A 103 -3.06 -12.47 3.50
C GLN A 103 -4.60 -12.57 3.61
N ASN A 104 -5.18 -11.99 4.65
CA ASN A 104 -6.62 -11.97 4.87
C ASN A 104 -7.39 -11.35 3.70
N SER A 105 -6.78 -10.41 2.99
CA SER A 105 -7.41 -9.61 1.93
C SER A 105 -7.05 -10.07 0.52
N GLN A 106 -6.37 -11.22 0.37
CA GLN A 106 -5.86 -11.73 -0.93
C GLN A 106 -4.95 -10.72 -1.66
N ILE A 107 -4.14 -9.98 -0.92
CA ILE A 107 -3.06 -9.14 -1.46
C ILE A 107 -1.80 -10.02 -1.57
N THR A 108 -1.15 -9.97 -2.72
CA THR A 108 0.01 -10.79 -3.09
C THR A 108 1.30 -10.40 -2.36
N PRO A 109 1.77 -9.12 -2.37
CA PRO A 109 3.07 -8.76 -1.79
C PRO A 109 3.15 -9.08 -0.28
N ARG A 110 4.36 -9.34 0.22
CA ARG A 110 4.65 -9.43 1.66
C ARG A 110 5.73 -8.44 2.06
N LEU A 111 5.57 -7.83 3.22
CA LEU A 111 6.54 -6.91 3.77
C LEU A 111 7.72 -7.65 4.39
N ARG A 112 8.92 -7.18 4.08
CA ARG A 112 10.16 -7.56 4.77
C ARG A 112 10.82 -6.34 5.39
N LEU A 113 11.03 -6.38 6.71
CA LEU A 113 11.78 -5.35 7.42
C LEU A 113 13.28 -5.49 7.14
N VAL A 114 13.89 -4.49 6.52
CA VAL A 114 15.30 -4.52 6.12
C VAL A 114 16.21 -3.73 7.05
N HIS A 115 15.70 -2.68 7.68
CA HIS A 115 16.48 -1.88 8.61
C HIS A 115 15.61 -1.17 9.65
N VAL A 116 16.23 -0.88 10.80
CA VAL A 116 15.63 -0.08 11.87
C VAL A 116 16.68 0.87 12.42
N VAL A 117 16.36 2.16 12.50
CA VAL A 117 17.29 3.19 12.97
C VAL A 117 16.60 4.19 13.91
N GLN A 118 17.31 4.62 14.95
CA GLN A 118 16.89 5.76 15.76
C GLN A 118 17.44 7.04 15.14
N VAL A 119 16.58 8.02 14.87
CA VAL A 119 16.98 9.32 14.32
C VAL A 119 17.12 10.37 15.41
N SER A 120 18.06 11.30 15.21
CA SER A 120 18.23 12.47 16.07
C SER A 120 17.27 13.60 15.68
N TYR A 121 15.97 13.30 15.68
CA TYR A 121 14.90 14.25 15.37
C TYR A 121 14.07 14.55 16.62
N SER A 122 13.64 15.81 16.73
CA SER A 122 12.72 16.27 17.77
C SER A 122 11.45 16.77 17.10
N GLU A 123 10.39 15.98 17.19
CA GLU A 123 9.10 16.30 16.61
C GLU A 123 8.40 17.46 17.34
N SER A 124 7.82 18.38 16.57
CA SER A 124 6.81 19.31 17.08
C SER A 124 5.49 18.57 17.30
N LEU A 125 4.72 18.99 18.30
CA LEU A 125 3.36 18.47 18.53
C LEU A 125 2.34 19.15 17.59
N GLY A 126 1.12 18.62 17.52
CA GLY A 126 0.04 19.20 16.72
C GLY A 126 0.07 18.80 15.24
N LYS A 127 -0.94 19.25 14.48
CA LYS A 127 -1.12 18.94 13.05
C LYS A 127 0.08 19.37 12.20
N GLU A 128 0.53 20.61 12.39
CA GLU A 128 1.70 21.17 11.69
C GLU A 128 2.96 20.38 12.00
N GLY A 129 3.13 19.91 13.25
CA GLY A 129 4.26 19.07 13.64
C GLY A 129 4.26 17.70 12.98
N PHE A 130 3.07 17.14 12.68
CA PHE A 130 2.95 15.88 11.95
C PHE A 130 3.31 16.04 10.47
N GLY A 131 2.80 17.10 9.83
CA GLY A 131 3.15 17.46 8.45
C GLY A 131 4.65 17.71 8.29
N LYS A 132 5.22 18.56 9.15
CA LYS A 132 6.65 18.85 9.16
C LYS A 132 7.51 17.61 9.39
N ALA A 133 7.05 16.66 10.20
CA ALA A 133 7.79 15.40 10.37
C ALA A 133 7.80 14.54 9.11
N LEU A 134 6.73 14.58 8.29
CA LEU A 134 6.68 13.89 7.01
C LEU A 134 7.56 14.60 5.97
N ASP A 135 7.45 15.92 5.85
CA ASP A 135 8.25 16.73 4.93
C ASP A 135 9.75 16.54 5.22
N ASN A 136 10.19 16.78 6.46
CA ASN A 136 11.57 16.58 6.89
C ASN A 136 12.07 15.12 6.81
N PHE A 137 11.18 14.14 6.68
CA PHE A 137 11.58 12.74 6.49
C PHE A 137 11.64 12.34 5.01
N THR A 138 10.96 13.11 4.16
CA THR A 138 10.87 12.91 2.71
C THR A 138 11.93 13.75 1.98
N ASP A 139 12.19 14.96 2.46
CA ASP A 139 13.04 15.95 1.81
C ASP A 139 14.49 15.90 2.34
N LYS A 140 15.45 16.23 1.47
CA LYS A 140 16.87 16.42 1.85
C LYS A 140 17.10 17.85 2.34
N ASP A 141 16.44 18.20 3.44
CA ASP A 141 16.33 19.58 3.95
C ASP A 141 17.27 19.88 5.14
N GLY A 142 18.17 18.96 5.47
CA GLY A 142 19.06 19.05 6.61
C GLY A 142 18.52 18.36 7.86
N TYR A 143 17.36 17.73 7.80
CA TYR A 143 16.79 16.93 8.88
C TYR A 143 16.65 15.48 8.44
N MET A 144 17.17 14.54 9.24
CA MET A 144 17.07 13.09 8.96
C MET A 144 17.60 12.67 7.58
N ASP A 145 18.36 13.51 6.86
CA ASP A 145 18.91 13.24 5.53
C ASP A 145 19.70 11.91 5.45
N GLU A 146 20.26 11.44 6.58
CA GLU A 146 20.92 10.14 6.67
C GLU A 146 20.02 8.97 6.25
N ILE A 147 18.69 9.14 6.37
CA ILE A 147 17.69 8.15 6.01
C ILE A 147 17.73 7.81 4.53
N HIS A 148 18.01 8.76 3.63
CA HIS A 148 18.10 8.46 2.21
C HIS A 148 19.29 7.54 1.90
N THR A 149 20.43 7.79 2.54
CA THR A 149 21.61 6.92 2.40
C THR A 149 21.32 5.53 2.95
N LEU A 150 20.65 5.43 4.10
CA LEU A 150 20.25 4.14 4.69
C LEU A 150 19.20 3.43 3.82
N ARG A 151 18.23 4.15 3.27
CA ARG A 151 17.21 3.63 2.36
C ARG A 151 17.86 2.98 1.14
N ASP A 152 18.86 3.62 0.56
CA ASP A 152 19.63 3.07 -0.56
C ASP A 152 20.49 1.88 -0.11
N THR A 153 21.20 2.01 1.03
CA THR A 153 22.10 0.97 1.58
C THR A 153 21.39 -0.34 1.90
N TYR A 154 20.18 -0.27 2.45
CA TYR A 154 19.39 -1.44 2.83
C TYR A 154 18.34 -1.81 1.80
N ALA A 155 18.33 -1.11 0.66
CA ALA A 155 17.36 -1.23 -0.42
C ALA A 155 15.92 -1.27 0.11
N ALA A 156 15.52 -0.23 0.85
CA ALA A 156 14.17 -0.13 1.40
C ALA A 156 13.23 0.60 0.43
N ASP A 157 12.20 -0.11 -0.04
CA ASP A 157 11.19 0.44 -0.92
C ASP A 157 10.38 1.53 -0.23
N ILE A 158 9.92 1.27 0.99
CA ILE A 158 9.15 2.22 1.80
C ILE A 158 9.90 2.54 3.10
N CYS A 159 9.87 3.81 3.50
CA CYS A 159 10.38 4.27 4.78
C CYS A 159 9.24 4.75 5.68
N VAL A 160 9.25 4.32 6.95
CA VAL A 160 8.26 4.75 7.94
C VAL A 160 8.95 5.34 9.17
N LEU A 161 8.55 6.55 9.57
CA LEU A 161 9.03 7.20 10.79
C LEU A 161 8.02 7.03 11.93
N LEU A 162 8.48 6.57 13.09
CA LEU A 162 7.68 6.54 14.32
C LEU A 162 7.94 7.77 15.18
N ILE A 163 6.88 8.53 15.49
CA ILE A 163 6.93 9.75 16.33
C ILE A 163 6.00 9.66 17.54
N ASN A 164 6.10 10.64 18.43
CA ASN A 164 5.17 10.90 19.53
C ASN A 164 4.54 12.29 19.36
N ASN A 165 3.42 12.37 18.64
CA ASN A 165 2.73 13.65 18.39
C ASN A 165 1.32 13.70 18.97
N ASN A 166 0.56 12.60 18.92
CA ASN A 166 -0.81 12.43 19.45
C ASN A 166 -1.96 13.07 18.67
N THR A 167 -1.69 13.82 17.59
CA THR A 167 -2.75 14.51 16.84
C THR A 167 -3.46 13.60 15.85
N TYR A 168 -2.69 12.78 15.13
CA TYR A 168 -3.18 11.77 14.20
C TYR A 168 -2.52 10.43 14.51
N CYS A 169 -3.11 9.35 14.01
CA CYS A 169 -2.49 8.05 14.09
C CYS A 169 -1.38 7.83 13.06
N GLY A 170 -1.45 8.53 11.93
CA GLY A 170 -0.44 8.49 10.87
C GLY A 170 -0.71 9.53 9.79
N LEU A 171 0.29 9.70 8.94
CA LEU A 171 0.31 10.58 7.78
C LEU A 171 1.28 9.99 6.74
N GLY A 172 0.77 9.70 5.55
CA GLY A 172 1.57 9.24 4.42
C GLY A 172 1.17 9.94 3.13
N TRP A 173 2.07 9.91 2.15
CA TRP A 173 1.79 10.41 0.82
C TRP A 173 0.82 9.50 0.08
N LEU A 174 -0.29 10.06 -0.43
CA LEU A 174 -1.16 9.39 -1.40
C LEU A 174 -0.45 9.36 -2.76
N ASN A 175 0.35 8.32 -2.99
CA ASN A 175 1.32 8.26 -4.08
C ASN A 175 0.70 7.79 -5.41
N LEU A 176 -0.21 8.58 -5.97
CA LEU A 176 -0.95 8.24 -7.21
C LEU A 176 -0.03 8.01 -8.43
N TYR A 177 1.15 8.65 -8.43
CA TYR A 177 2.13 8.52 -9.51
C TYR A 177 3.15 7.40 -9.29
N LEU A 178 3.16 6.75 -8.12
CA LEU A 178 4.12 5.72 -7.73
C LEU A 178 5.57 6.22 -7.91
N SER A 179 5.84 7.43 -7.43
CA SER A 179 7.19 7.98 -7.37
C SER A 179 7.94 7.35 -6.19
N SER A 180 9.20 6.96 -6.38
CA SER A 180 10.04 6.49 -5.28
C SER A 180 10.29 7.59 -4.25
N GLU A 181 10.28 8.85 -4.67
CA GLU A 181 10.48 10.00 -3.79
C GLU A 181 9.32 10.17 -2.80
N ASN A 182 8.13 9.66 -3.13
CA ASN A 182 6.95 9.67 -2.26
C ASN A 182 6.78 8.37 -1.45
N GLY A 183 7.83 7.54 -1.35
CA GLY A 183 7.85 6.28 -0.61
C GLY A 183 8.00 6.42 0.92
N PHE A 184 7.37 7.43 1.52
CA PHE A 184 7.54 7.81 2.92
C PHE A 184 6.22 7.96 3.67
N ALA A 185 6.23 7.61 4.96
CA ALA A 185 5.11 7.79 5.87
C ALA A 185 5.58 8.04 7.31
N VAL A 186 4.70 8.61 8.13
CA VAL A 186 4.89 8.88 9.55
C VAL A 186 3.74 8.26 10.35
N VAL A 187 4.05 7.60 11.46
CA VAL A 187 3.07 6.91 12.32
C VAL A 187 3.29 7.30 13.77
N ASP A 188 2.21 7.59 14.50
CA ASP A 188 2.31 7.77 15.95
C ASP A 188 2.54 6.42 16.64
N ALA A 189 3.57 6.33 17.48
CA ALA A 189 3.99 5.08 18.11
C ALA A 189 2.90 4.42 19.00
N ARG A 190 1.86 5.15 19.41
CA ARG A 190 0.67 4.61 20.12
C ARG A 190 -0.32 3.91 19.20
N CYS A 191 -0.38 4.31 17.93
CA CYS A 191 -1.37 3.83 16.96
C CYS A 191 -0.92 2.59 16.20
N THR A 192 0.31 2.13 16.42
CA THR A 192 0.84 0.86 15.92
C THR A 192 -0.07 -0.35 16.19
N ARG A 193 -0.87 -0.30 17.26
CA ARG A 193 -1.88 -1.32 17.62
C ARG A 193 -3.20 -1.26 16.84
N ASN A 194 -3.42 -0.19 16.08
CA ASN A 194 -4.65 0.08 15.33
C ASN A 194 -4.42 -0.07 13.81
N TYR A 195 -3.45 -0.89 13.42
CA TYR A 195 -3.06 -1.11 12.02
C TYR A 195 -2.66 0.18 11.27
N SER A 196 -2.34 1.28 11.97
CA SER A 196 -1.97 2.55 11.32
C SER A 196 -0.71 2.42 10.48
N PHE A 197 0.23 1.55 10.86
CA PHE A 197 1.37 1.22 10.00
C PHE A 197 0.91 0.64 8.64
N ALA A 198 -0.03 -0.29 8.64
CA ALA A 198 -0.59 -0.84 7.40
C ALA A 198 -1.39 0.22 6.62
N HIS A 199 -2.11 1.09 7.34
CA HIS A 199 -2.89 2.18 6.76
C HIS A 199 -2.01 3.14 5.96
N GLU A 200 -0.90 3.62 6.53
CA GLU A 200 -0.03 4.54 5.81
C GLU A 200 0.67 3.89 4.62
N LEU A 201 0.99 2.59 4.71
CA LEU A 201 1.48 1.83 3.56
C LEU A 201 0.44 1.69 2.45
N GLY A 202 -0.85 1.75 2.78
CA GLY A 202 -1.93 1.84 1.81
C GLY A 202 -1.88 3.13 1.00
N HIS A 203 -1.70 4.29 1.66
CA HIS A 203 -1.55 5.59 0.97
C HIS A 203 -0.35 5.61 0.02
N VAL A 204 0.79 5.08 0.46
CA VAL A 204 2.01 4.95 -0.37
C VAL A 204 1.77 4.04 -1.60
N GLN A 205 0.78 3.15 -1.54
CA GLN A 205 0.30 2.30 -2.64
C GLN A 205 -1.01 2.81 -3.28
N ALA A 206 -1.26 4.12 -3.19
CA ALA A 206 -2.39 4.82 -3.83
C ALA A 206 -3.80 4.44 -3.32
N ALA A 207 -3.93 3.77 -2.17
CA ALA A 207 -5.21 3.56 -1.51
C ALA A 207 -5.63 4.80 -0.72
N ASP A 208 -6.92 5.13 -0.74
CA ASP A 208 -7.52 6.27 -0.06
C ASP A 208 -8.53 5.79 1.00
N HIS A 209 -9.02 6.74 1.80
CA HIS A 209 -10.05 6.49 2.80
C HIS A 209 -11.41 6.15 2.19
N ASN A 210 -12.33 5.67 3.02
CA ASN A 210 -13.72 5.48 2.60
C ASN A 210 -14.36 6.83 2.21
N PRO A 211 -15.06 6.93 1.07
CA PRO A 211 -15.52 8.21 0.53
C PRO A 211 -16.63 8.85 1.36
N GLU A 212 -17.35 8.08 2.19
CA GLU A 212 -18.41 8.60 3.05
C GLU A 212 -17.90 9.54 4.14
N ALA A 213 -16.60 9.52 4.41
CA ALA A 213 -15.97 10.35 5.43
C ALA A 213 -15.41 11.68 4.89
N SER A 214 -15.25 11.84 3.57
CA SER A 214 -14.67 13.04 2.95
C SER A 214 -15.09 13.18 1.49
N TYR A 215 -15.73 14.31 1.15
CA TYR A 215 -16.17 14.63 -0.22
C TYR A 215 -15.61 15.97 -0.71
N PRO A 216 -15.05 16.04 -1.93
CA PRO A 216 -14.77 14.91 -2.82
C PRO A 216 -13.66 13.99 -2.26
N PRO A 217 -13.59 12.71 -2.65
CA PRO A 217 -12.49 11.83 -2.28
C PRO A 217 -11.13 12.39 -2.73
N ALA A 218 -10.05 11.98 -2.07
CA ALA A 218 -8.72 12.46 -2.42
C ALA A 218 -8.23 11.79 -3.71
N THR A 219 -8.60 10.55 -4.00
CA THR A 219 -8.24 9.89 -5.27
C THR A 219 -9.39 9.86 -6.27
N ASP A 220 -9.06 9.93 -7.57
CA ASP A 220 -10.00 9.65 -8.67
C ASP A 220 -10.09 8.13 -8.97
N ILE A 221 -9.31 7.29 -8.29
CA ILE A 221 -9.42 5.84 -8.39
C ILE A 221 -10.66 5.38 -7.60
N LEU A 222 -11.77 5.24 -8.30
CA LEU A 222 -13.09 4.99 -7.69
C LEU A 222 -13.14 3.80 -6.73
N TYR A 223 -12.33 2.76 -6.92
CA TYR A 223 -12.36 1.55 -6.09
C TYR A 223 -11.30 1.54 -4.98
N ALA A 224 -10.40 2.52 -4.91
CA ALA A 224 -9.23 2.47 -4.04
C ALA A 224 -9.54 2.84 -2.59
N HIS A 225 -10.77 2.62 -2.10
CA HIS A 225 -11.22 3.11 -0.80
C HIS A 225 -11.39 2.02 0.26
N GLY A 226 -11.21 2.39 1.53
CA GLY A 226 -11.58 1.56 2.67
C GLY A 226 -13.10 1.34 2.78
N TYR A 227 -13.53 0.31 3.48
CA TYR A 227 -14.94 -0.05 3.66
C TYR A 227 -15.35 0.02 5.14
N LEU A 228 -16.58 0.45 5.41
CA LEU A 228 -17.14 0.51 6.75
C LEU A 228 -18.50 -0.21 6.82
N ASN A 229 -18.67 -1.05 7.85
CA ASN A 229 -19.89 -1.81 8.13
C ASN A 229 -20.44 -1.43 9.53
N PRO A 230 -21.39 -0.49 9.61
CA PRO A 230 -21.95 -0.04 10.88
C PRO A 230 -22.89 -1.06 11.53
N GLN A 231 -23.47 -1.99 10.76
CA GLN A 231 -24.39 -3.00 11.27
C GLN A 231 -23.66 -4.03 12.15
N GLN A 232 -22.44 -4.39 11.77
CA GLN A 232 -21.58 -5.30 12.53
C GLN A 232 -20.43 -4.57 13.25
N CYS A 233 -20.42 -3.24 13.21
CA CYS A 233 -19.52 -2.37 13.96
C CYS A 233 -18.04 -2.52 13.63
N TRP A 234 -17.69 -2.76 12.38
CA TRP A 234 -16.30 -2.86 11.95
C TRP A 234 -15.99 -2.03 10.70
N ASN A 235 -14.72 -1.74 10.48
CA ASN A 235 -14.21 -1.06 9.29
C ASN A 235 -12.87 -1.66 8.84
N THR A 236 -12.58 -1.62 7.55
CA THR A 236 -11.29 -2.09 7.00
C THR A 236 -10.18 -1.07 7.27
N ILE A 237 -8.94 -1.47 6.99
CA ILE A 237 -7.73 -0.72 7.37
C ILE A 237 -7.74 0.71 6.85
N MET A 238 -8.12 0.92 5.59
CA MET A 238 -8.15 2.27 5.00
C MET A 238 -9.39 3.07 5.38
N ALA A 239 -10.42 2.49 5.98
CA ALA A 239 -11.60 3.26 6.36
C ALA A 239 -11.37 4.03 7.67
N TYR A 240 -11.94 5.23 7.75
CA TYR A 240 -12.08 5.94 9.00
C TYR A 240 -12.95 5.17 9.97
N GLN A 241 -12.69 5.39 11.26
CA GLN A 241 -13.56 4.89 12.31
C GLN A 241 -14.89 5.66 12.28
N GLY A 242 -16.00 4.94 12.18
CA GLY A 242 -17.33 5.54 12.18
C GLY A 242 -17.96 5.57 13.57
N LYS A 243 -18.74 6.61 13.86
CA LYS A 243 -19.43 6.81 15.14
C LYS A 243 -20.88 6.35 15.04
N TYR A 244 -21.23 5.30 15.78
CA TYR A 244 -22.56 4.69 15.73
C TYR A 244 -23.01 4.22 17.12
N ALA A 245 -24.24 4.60 17.50
CA ALA A 245 -24.77 4.34 18.83
C ALA A 245 -24.99 2.84 19.13
N ASN A 246 -25.21 2.02 18.10
CA ASN A 246 -25.35 0.58 18.22
C ASN A 246 -24.01 -0.14 18.46
N CYS A 247 -22.89 0.55 18.29
CA CYS A 247 -21.58 -0.07 18.40
C CYS A 247 -21.02 -0.02 19.82
N PRO A 248 -20.32 -1.08 20.27
CA PRO A 248 -19.63 -1.06 21.56
C PRO A 248 -18.66 0.12 21.66
N GLY A 249 -18.82 0.93 22.71
CA GLY A 249 -18.06 2.17 22.88
C GLY A 249 -18.49 3.32 21.96
N GLY A 250 -19.51 3.13 21.12
CA GLY A 250 -20.06 4.14 20.21
C GLY A 250 -19.33 4.26 18.87
N TYR A 251 -18.42 3.33 18.55
CA TYR A 251 -17.56 3.40 17.36
C TYR A 251 -17.39 2.04 16.69
N THR A 252 -17.14 2.03 15.38
CA THR A 252 -16.64 0.83 14.68
C THR A 252 -15.23 0.46 15.15
N PHE A 253 -14.81 -0.78 14.97
CA PHE A 253 -13.43 -1.21 15.19
C PHE A 253 -12.75 -1.62 13.88
N ARG A 254 -11.44 -1.33 13.76
CA ARG A 254 -10.66 -1.68 12.58
C ARG A 254 -10.31 -3.17 12.59
N ILE A 255 -10.67 -3.89 11.53
CA ILE A 255 -10.32 -5.30 11.32
C ILE A 255 -9.00 -5.43 10.53
N PRO A 256 -8.26 -6.54 10.66
CA PRO A 256 -7.03 -6.79 9.91
C PRO A 256 -7.33 -7.18 8.44
N TYR A 257 -8.08 -6.36 7.74
CA TYR A 257 -8.47 -6.53 6.34
C TYR A 257 -8.36 -5.19 5.63
N PHE A 258 -7.81 -5.20 4.43
CA PHE A 258 -8.06 -4.20 3.41
C PHE A 258 -9.38 -4.55 2.71
N SER A 259 -10.06 -3.56 2.11
CA SER A 259 -11.33 -3.82 1.43
C SER A 259 -11.12 -4.72 0.21
N ASN A 260 -11.95 -5.77 0.10
CA ASN A 260 -11.97 -6.69 -1.04
C ASN A 260 -13.36 -7.33 -1.15
N PRO A 261 -14.11 -7.11 -2.25
CA PRO A 261 -15.45 -7.68 -2.42
C PRO A 261 -15.49 -9.21 -2.47
N ASN A 262 -14.36 -9.88 -2.74
CA ASN A 262 -14.28 -11.34 -2.84
C ASN A 262 -13.92 -12.01 -1.51
N VAL A 263 -13.79 -11.23 -0.42
CA VAL A 263 -13.39 -11.72 0.91
C VAL A 263 -14.51 -11.43 1.90
N LEU A 264 -14.87 -12.42 2.70
CA LEU A 264 -15.89 -12.29 3.73
C LEU A 264 -15.26 -12.12 5.12
N TYR A 265 -15.81 -11.21 5.92
CA TYR A 265 -15.59 -11.15 7.36
C TYR A 265 -16.93 -11.32 8.08
N LYS A 266 -17.03 -12.35 8.94
CA LYS A 266 -18.28 -12.72 9.63
C LYS A 266 -19.49 -12.84 8.69
N GLY A 267 -19.26 -13.38 7.48
CA GLY A 267 -20.29 -13.66 6.49
C GLY A 267 -20.72 -12.46 5.63
N VAL A 268 -20.06 -11.31 5.73
CA VAL A 268 -20.33 -10.12 4.89
C VAL A 268 -19.06 -9.75 4.13
N GLU A 269 -19.19 -9.32 2.87
CA GLU A 269 -18.06 -8.86 2.08
C GLU A 269 -17.30 -7.72 2.79
N THR A 270 -15.97 -7.73 2.71
CA THR A 270 -15.14 -6.66 3.29
C THR A 270 -15.03 -5.44 2.37
N GLY A 271 -15.79 -5.40 1.28
CA GLY A 271 -15.80 -4.28 0.37
C GLY A 271 -16.81 -4.43 -0.76
N THR A 272 -16.87 -3.45 -1.64
CA THR A 272 -17.70 -3.46 -2.85
C THR A 272 -16.78 -3.36 -4.07
N PRO A 273 -17.13 -3.96 -5.22
CA PRO A 273 -16.23 -3.94 -6.37
C PRO A 273 -15.95 -2.54 -6.92
N LEU A 274 -16.92 -1.63 -6.77
CA LEU A 274 -16.90 -0.29 -7.37
C LEU A 274 -16.13 0.72 -6.54
N THR A 275 -16.29 0.63 -5.22
CA THR A 275 -15.86 1.69 -4.30
C THR A 275 -14.80 1.19 -3.33
N HIS A 276 -14.95 -0.02 -2.82
CA HIS A 276 -14.14 -0.50 -1.72
C HIS A 276 -13.36 -1.77 -2.09
N ASN A 277 -12.27 -1.59 -2.81
CA ASN A 277 -11.38 -2.66 -3.24
C ASN A 277 -9.90 -2.24 -3.18
N ASN A 278 -9.43 -1.94 -1.96
CA ASN A 278 -8.02 -1.67 -1.71
C ASN A 278 -7.13 -2.83 -2.15
N ALA A 279 -7.58 -4.08 -2.02
CA ALA A 279 -6.79 -5.25 -2.41
C ALA A 279 -6.36 -5.19 -3.88
N ARG A 280 -7.25 -4.69 -4.75
CA ARG A 280 -6.94 -4.48 -6.15
C ARG A 280 -5.84 -3.45 -6.37
N VAL A 281 -5.98 -2.23 -5.84
CA VAL A 281 -4.98 -1.16 -6.06
C VAL A 281 -3.61 -1.54 -5.46
N LEU A 282 -3.58 -2.18 -4.29
CA LEU A 282 -2.33 -2.67 -3.69
C LEU A 282 -1.64 -3.73 -4.57
N ASN A 283 -2.39 -4.66 -5.16
CA ASN A 283 -1.82 -5.63 -6.11
C ASN A 283 -1.35 -4.99 -7.42
N GLU A 284 -2.10 -4.04 -7.98
CA GLU A 284 -1.75 -3.33 -9.23
C GLU A 284 -0.48 -2.47 -9.06
N THR A 285 -0.24 -1.93 -7.86
CA THR A 285 0.91 -1.06 -7.56
C THR A 285 2.14 -1.82 -7.06
N ALA A 286 1.98 -3.05 -6.56
CA ALA A 286 3.01 -3.83 -5.87
C ALA A 286 4.34 -3.89 -6.62
N MET A 287 4.31 -4.23 -7.91
CA MET A 287 5.53 -4.33 -8.73
C MET A 287 6.27 -3.00 -8.87
N SER A 288 5.55 -1.87 -8.91
CA SER A 288 6.19 -0.55 -9.01
C SER A 288 6.84 -0.18 -7.69
N VAL A 289 6.15 -0.42 -6.57
CA VAL A 289 6.64 -0.09 -5.23
C VAL A 289 7.80 -0.98 -4.82
N ALA A 290 7.75 -2.30 -5.08
CA ALA A 290 8.84 -3.26 -4.82
C ALA A 290 10.13 -2.98 -5.61
N ASN A 291 10.06 -2.07 -6.58
CA ASN A 291 11.22 -1.64 -7.38
C ASN A 291 11.57 -0.16 -7.11
N PHE A 292 11.10 0.42 -6.00
CA PHE A 292 11.56 1.73 -5.56
C PHE A 292 13.04 1.70 -5.19
N ARG A 293 13.54 0.58 -4.65
CA ARG A 293 14.98 0.34 -4.49
C ARG A 293 15.35 -1.06 -4.98
N SER A 294 16.40 -1.16 -5.78
CA SER A 294 16.89 -2.47 -6.23
C SER A 294 17.62 -3.17 -5.08
N SER A 295 17.13 -4.36 -4.69
CA SER A 295 17.77 -5.20 -3.68
C SER A 295 19.07 -5.80 -4.25
N GLN A 296 20.16 -5.06 -4.19
CA GLN A 296 21.48 -5.68 -4.34
C GLN A 296 21.86 -6.24 -2.96
N PRO A 297 22.07 -7.56 -2.79
CA PRO A 297 22.58 -8.06 -1.53
C PRO A 297 24.04 -7.64 -1.39
N ASP A 298 24.24 -6.45 -0.84
CA ASP A 298 25.56 -5.82 -0.66
C ASP A 298 26.34 -6.44 0.50
N SER A 299 25.77 -7.43 1.20
CA SER A 299 26.50 -8.16 2.23
C SER A 299 26.08 -9.61 2.43
N SER A 300 27.05 -10.43 2.81
CA SER A 300 26.89 -11.83 3.24
C SER A 300 27.73 -12.08 4.50
N LYS A 301 27.59 -13.25 5.12
CA LYS A 301 28.31 -13.61 6.35
C LYS A 301 28.92 -15.00 6.23
N PHE A 302 30.10 -15.17 6.82
CA PHE A 302 30.67 -16.49 7.09
C PHE A 302 31.11 -16.57 8.56
N VAL A 303 31.44 -17.78 9.01
CA VAL A 303 31.80 -18.05 10.41
C VAL A 303 33.15 -18.74 10.46
N ILE A 304 34.06 -18.20 11.29
CA ILE A 304 35.29 -18.87 11.69
C ILE A 304 34.97 -19.67 12.95
N ARG A 305 35.04 -21.00 12.88
CA ARG A 305 34.71 -21.87 14.01
C ARG A 305 35.95 -22.59 14.51
N ASN A 306 36.21 -22.54 15.81
CA ASN A 306 37.24 -23.36 16.43
C ASN A 306 36.63 -24.71 16.84
N ALA A 307 36.87 -25.73 16.02
CA ALA A 307 36.45 -27.10 16.30
C ALA A 307 37.50 -27.91 17.09
N GLY A 308 38.69 -27.35 17.32
CA GLY A 308 39.77 -28.00 18.04
C GLY A 308 39.65 -27.87 19.56
N ASN A 309 40.59 -28.52 20.26
CA ASN A 309 40.64 -28.56 21.72
C ASN A 309 41.53 -27.46 22.35
N GLY A 310 42.27 -26.71 21.52
CA GLY A 310 43.14 -25.60 21.93
C GLY A 310 42.64 -24.24 21.44
N PRO A 311 43.12 -23.12 22.02
CA PRO A 311 42.74 -21.78 21.56
C PRO A 311 43.23 -21.49 20.14
N LEU A 312 42.31 -21.05 19.27
CA LEU A 312 42.59 -20.65 17.90
C LEU A 312 42.84 -19.14 17.85
N THR A 313 44.08 -18.72 17.63
CA THR A 313 44.45 -17.33 17.44
C THR A 313 44.47 -17.01 15.94
N VAL A 314 43.54 -16.17 15.51
CA VAL A 314 43.48 -15.62 14.16
C VAL A 314 44.42 -14.42 14.10
N SER A 315 45.47 -14.52 13.31
CA SER A 315 46.54 -13.52 13.20
C SER A 315 46.31 -12.50 12.08
N SER A 316 45.56 -12.88 11.03
CA SER A 316 45.21 -11.98 9.94
C SER A 316 43.88 -12.34 9.29
N VAL A 317 43.14 -11.32 8.86
CA VAL A 317 41.98 -11.44 7.96
C VAL A 317 42.17 -10.40 6.86
N THR A 318 42.48 -10.82 5.64
CA THR A 318 42.80 -9.93 4.51
C THR A 318 41.89 -10.22 3.31
N LYS A 319 41.65 -9.20 2.50
CA LYS A 319 40.84 -9.28 1.27
C LYS A 319 41.75 -9.08 0.05
N GLY A 320 41.53 -9.85 -1.01
CA GLY A 320 42.27 -9.69 -2.27
C GLY A 320 41.66 -8.69 -3.25
N GLN A 321 40.48 -8.13 -2.95
CA GLN A 321 39.75 -7.24 -3.85
C GLN A 321 39.37 -5.92 -3.17
N ASN A 322 39.45 -4.81 -3.91
CA ASN A 322 39.14 -3.47 -3.40
C ASN A 322 37.63 -3.29 -3.16
N TRP A 323 36.79 -3.96 -3.96
CA TRP A 323 35.34 -3.97 -3.85
C TRP A 323 34.79 -4.79 -2.68
N LEU A 324 35.63 -5.49 -1.91
CA LEU A 324 35.21 -6.15 -0.67
C LEU A 324 35.41 -5.25 0.55
N THR A 325 34.52 -5.31 1.53
CA THR A 325 34.74 -4.72 2.87
C THR A 325 34.44 -5.80 3.91
N LEU A 326 35.33 -5.95 4.90
CA LEU A 326 35.18 -6.96 5.95
C LEU A 326 34.92 -6.28 7.29
N SER A 327 33.96 -6.79 8.06
CA SER A 327 33.61 -6.25 9.37
C SER A 327 33.03 -7.33 10.29
N GLY A 328 32.70 -6.96 11.53
CA GLY A 328 32.03 -7.85 12.47
C GLY A 328 32.95 -8.77 13.28
N TYR A 329 34.27 -8.56 13.23
CA TYR A 329 35.27 -9.30 14.02
C TYR A 329 36.20 -8.35 14.80
N PRO A 330 36.83 -8.79 15.90
CA PRO A 330 37.76 -7.97 16.69
C PRO A 330 39.03 -7.60 15.91
N THR A 331 39.76 -6.59 16.40
CA THR A 331 41.09 -6.26 15.85
C THR A 331 42.01 -7.47 15.93
N VAL A 332 42.68 -7.78 14.81
CA VAL A 332 43.65 -8.87 14.75
C VAL A 332 44.96 -8.49 15.45
N PRO A 333 45.63 -9.43 16.16
CA PRO A 333 45.21 -10.81 16.37
C PRO A 333 44.11 -10.95 17.45
N PHE A 334 43.23 -11.94 17.30
CA PHE A 334 42.23 -12.30 18.31
C PHE A 334 42.14 -13.82 18.49
N THR A 335 41.58 -14.27 19.62
CA THR A 335 41.53 -15.70 19.98
C THR A 335 40.09 -16.19 20.12
N ILE A 336 39.80 -17.35 19.52
CA ILE A 336 38.54 -18.08 19.61
C ILE A 336 38.76 -19.30 20.51
N ALA A 337 38.03 -19.38 21.63
CA ALA A 337 38.10 -20.53 22.52
C ALA A 337 37.58 -21.82 21.84
N PRO A 338 38.03 -23.01 22.29
CA PRO A 338 37.49 -24.29 21.82
C PRO A 338 35.96 -24.33 21.81
N GLY A 339 35.36 -24.77 20.70
CA GLY A 339 33.91 -24.88 20.53
C GLY A 339 33.19 -23.58 20.15
N ASN A 340 33.85 -22.42 20.24
CA ASN A 340 33.26 -21.13 19.90
C ASN A 340 33.49 -20.75 18.42
N SER A 341 32.89 -19.64 18.02
CA SER A 341 32.98 -19.11 16.66
C SER A 341 32.95 -17.59 16.61
N GLN A 342 33.55 -17.03 15.55
CA GLN A 342 33.50 -15.62 15.20
C GLN A 342 32.79 -15.45 13.85
N THR A 343 31.72 -14.66 13.82
CA THR A 343 31.04 -14.27 12.57
C THR A 343 31.81 -13.14 11.90
N VAL A 344 31.96 -13.20 10.58
CA VAL A 344 32.53 -12.14 9.76
C VAL A 344 31.50 -11.72 8.73
N THR A 345 31.25 -10.41 8.65
CA THR A 345 30.41 -9.81 7.61
C THR A 345 31.29 -9.41 6.43
N VAL A 346 30.84 -9.76 5.24
CA VAL A 346 31.47 -9.45 3.96
C VAL A 346 30.52 -8.53 3.21
N SER A 347 30.95 -7.32 2.89
CA SER A 347 30.19 -6.38 2.08
C SER A 347 30.83 -6.16 0.71
N VAL A 348 30.02 -5.86 -0.31
CA VAL A 348 30.43 -5.62 -1.69
C VAL A 348 30.15 -4.16 -2.05
N ASN A 349 31.16 -3.44 -2.55
CA ASN A 349 30.99 -2.15 -3.19
C ASN A 349 30.88 -2.35 -4.70
N TRP A 350 29.65 -2.39 -5.20
CA TRP A 350 29.35 -2.69 -6.61
C TRP A 350 29.89 -1.68 -7.61
N SER A 351 30.13 -0.42 -7.21
CA SER A 351 30.73 0.60 -8.07
C SER A 351 32.17 0.27 -8.47
N LEU A 352 32.86 -0.54 -7.66
CA LEU A 352 34.24 -0.94 -7.86
C LEU A 352 34.38 -2.34 -8.48
N VAL A 353 33.28 -3.08 -8.63
CA VAL A 353 33.30 -4.41 -9.23
C VAL A 353 33.57 -4.25 -10.74
N GLY A 354 34.71 -4.74 -11.22
CA GLY A 354 35.08 -4.70 -12.63
C GLY A 354 34.61 -5.94 -13.38
N THR A 355 35.48 -6.48 -14.24
CA THR A 355 35.32 -7.80 -14.89
C THR A 355 35.62 -8.97 -13.95
N ALA A 356 36.29 -8.72 -12.82
CA ALA A 356 36.58 -9.73 -11.80
C ALA A 356 35.32 -9.99 -10.95
N THR A 357 34.64 -11.10 -11.24
CA THR A 357 33.45 -11.58 -10.53
C THR A 357 33.78 -12.49 -9.34
N GLN A 358 35.07 -12.62 -9.01
CA GLN A 358 35.54 -13.46 -7.91
C GLN A 358 36.62 -12.73 -7.10
N GLY A 359 36.55 -12.89 -5.79
CA GLY A 359 37.54 -12.42 -4.83
C GLY A 359 37.87 -13.50 -3.80
N ASN A 360 38.90 -13.27 -3.02
CA ASN A 360 39.28 -14.13 -1.90
C ASN A 360 39.39 -13.32 -0.61
N ILE A 361 39.08 -13.99 0.49
CA ILE A 361 39.39 -13.55 1.84
C ILE A 361 40.34 -14.59 2.42
N GLN A 362 41.53 -14.15 2.81
CA GLN A 362 42.52 -15.02 3.41
C GLN A 362 42.49 -14.84 4.93
N ILE A 363 42.43 -15.95 5.64
CA ILE A 363 42.44 -16.03 7.09
C ILE A 363 43.69 -16.80 7.48
N THR A 364 44.50 -16.25 8.38
CA THR A 364 45.70 -16.93 8.91
C THR A 364 45.51 -17.13 10.40
N SER A 365 45.91 -18.31 10.88
CA SER A 365 45.77 -18.69 12.28
C SER A 365 46.96 -19.52 12.76
N ASN A 366 46.97 -19.85 14.05
CA ASN A 366 47.90 -20.80 14.65
C ASN A 366 47.44 -22.27 14.55
N ASP A 367 46.42 -22.57 13.75
CA ASP A 367 45.98 -23.95 13.52
C ASP A 367 47.11 -24.74 12.82
N PRO A 368 47.61 -25.85 13.41
CA PRO A 368 48.70 -26.61 12.84
C PRO A 368 48.30 -27.38 11.56
N ASP A 369 47.03 -27.74 11.43
CA ASP A 369 46.51 -28.50 10.28
C ASP A 369 46.08 -27.53 9.15
N GLU A 370 45.55 -26.37 9.52
CA GLU A 370 45.03 -25.38 8.56
C GLU A 370 45.41 -23.94 8.92
N SER A 371 46.72 -23.67 8.96
CA SER A 371 47.27 -22.35 9.31
C SER A 371 46.82 -21.21 8.38
N SER A 372 46.31 -21.49 7.19
CA SER A 372 45.74 -20.50 6.27
C SER A 372 44.56 -21.04 5.47
N VAL A 373 43.43 -20.31 5.50
CA VAL A 373 42.19 -20.64 4.79
C VAL A 373 41.85 -19.55 3.79
N ASN A 374 41.44 -19.94 2.59
CA ASN A 374 40.90 -19.03 1.58
C ASN A 374 39.39 -19.20 1.45
N VAL A 375 38.63 -18.18 1.84
CA VAL A 375 37.20 -18.09 1.57
C VAL A 375 37.02 -17.45 0.20
N LYS A 376 36.49 -18.22 -0.76
CA LYS A 376 36.17 -17.70 -2.09
C LYS A 376 34.86 -16.91 -2.04
N VAL A 377 34.89 -15.69 -2.58
CA VAL A 377 33.71 -14.84 -2.72
C VAL A 377 33.41 -14.72 -4.21
N GLY A 378 32.27 -15.26 -4.64
CA GLY A 378 31.74 -15.01 -5.97
C GLY A 378 30.75 -13.84 -5.91
N VAL A 379 30.95 -12.83 -6.76
CA VAL A 379 29.92 -11.84 -7.04
C VAL A 379 29.37 -12.13 -8.42
N LEU A 380 28.15 -12.64 -8.44
CA LEU A 380 27.40 -12.69 -9.67
C LEU A 380 26.77 -11.30 -9.80
N ARG A 381 27.31 -10.49 -10.70
CA ARG A 381 26.41 -9.57 -11.39
C ARG A 381 25.44 -10.47 -12.11
N THR A 382 24.24 -10.60 -11.58
CA THR A 382 23.10 -10.83 -12.45
C THR A 382 23.05 -9.60 -13.34
N SER A 383 23.80 -9.63 -14.45
CA SER A 383 23.15 -9.24 -15.68
C SER A 383 21.94 -10.14 -15.68
N ALA A 384 20.76 -9.61 -15.30
CA ALA A 384 19.55 -10.20 -15.81
C ALA A 384 19.88 -10.44 -17.27
N SER A 385 19.92 -11.70 -17.71
CA SER A 385 19.86 -11.97 -19.13
C SER A 385 18.55 -11.33 -19.49
N GLU A 386 18.62 -10.10 -20.01
CA GLU A 386 17.46 -9.24 -20.09
C GLU A 386 16.52 -9.97 -21.04
N ILE A 387 15.53 -10.66 -20.47
CA ILE A 387 14.28 -10.77 -21.16
C ILE A 387 13.78 -9.33 -21.08
N ILE A 388 14.22 -8.50 -22.05
CA ILE A 388 13.72 -7.16 -22.28
C ILE A 388 12.27 -7.37 -22.71
N VAL A 389 11.42 -7.52 -21.71
CA VAL A 389 10.01 -7.76 -21.89
C VAL A 389 9.35 -6.59 -21.22
N PRO A 390 8.88 -5.63 -22.03
CA PRO A 390 8.03 -4.60 -21.48
C PRO A 390 6.83 -5.28 -20.83
N ILE A 391 6.28 -4.69 -19.78
CA ILE A 391 5.06 -5.20 -19.14
C ILE A 391 4.09 -4.05 -19.22
N ILE A 392 3.03 -4.22 -19.99
CA ILE A 392 2.03 -3.16 -20.13
C ILE A 392 1.12 -3.14 -18.90
N SER A 393 0.92 -1.96 -18.35
CA SER A 393 -0.05 -1.68 -17.30
C SER A 393 -0.79 -0.39 -17.63
N ALA A 394 -1.99 -0.24 -17.08
CA ALA A 394 -2.80 0.95 -17.22
C ALA A 394 -3.31 1.38 -15.86
N PHE A 395 -3.37 2.69 -15.66
CA PHE A 395 -3.89 3.28 -14.46
C PHE A 395 -4.88 4.41 -14.79
N PRO A 396 -6.13 4.33 -14.30
CA PRO A 396 -6.69 3.19 -13.58
C PRO A 396 -6.82 1.94 -14.48
N GLY A 397 -6.66 0.74 -13.91
CA GLY A 397 -6.80 -0.52 -14.66
C GLY A 397 -8.26 -0.90 -14.98
N TYR A 398 -9.20 -0.09 -14.50
CA TYR A 398 -10.65 -0.16 -14.69
C TYR A 398 -11.23 1.20 -14.36
N SER A 399 -12.18 1.65 -15.16
CA SER A 399 -12.86 2.92 -14.90
C SER A 399 -14.34 2.68 -14.83
N GLU A 400 -14.98 3.33 -13.85
CA GLU A 400 -16.43 3.50 -13.86
C GLU A 400 -16.79 4.92 -14.18
N VAL A 401 -17.84 5.10 -14.98
CA VAL A 401 -18.24 6.43 -15.43
C VAL A 401 -19.75 6.64 -15.26
N PRO A 402 -20.20 7.88 -14.97
CA PRO A 402 -21.62 8.19 -14.80
C PRO A 402 -22.46 7.86 -16.04
N PRO A 403 -23.80 7.73 -15.88
CA PRO A 403 -24.70 7.51 -17.01
C PRO A 403 -24.76 8.69 -17.99
N SER A 404 -24.39 9.90 -17.58
CA SER A 404 -24.25 11.04 -18.50
C SER A 404 -23.04 10.87 -19.42
N SER A 405 -23.05 11.55 -20.57
CA SER A 405 -21.84 11.67 -21.39
C SER A 405 -20.74 12.42 -20.65
N GLY A 406 -19.48 12.10 -20.93
CA GLY A 406 -18.34 12.74 -20.28
C GLY A 406 -17.02 12.34 -20.91
N SER A 407 -15.93 12.62 -20.20
CA SER A 407 -14.56 12.28 -20.59
C SER A 407 -13.81 11.62 -19.44
N GLY A 408 -12.71 10.95 -19.78
CA GLY A 408 -11.81 10.30 -18.83
C GLY A 408 -10.41 10.15 -19.41
N THR A 409 -9.48 9.71 -18.57
CA THR A 409 -8.08 9.45 -18.95
C THR A 409 -7.61 8.10 -18.44
N LEU A 410 -6.68 7.49 -19.17
CA LEU A 410 -5.92 6.32 -18.75
C LEU A 410 -4.44 6.60 -18.94
N THR A 411 -3.63 6.36 -17.92
CA THR A 411 -2.17 6.42 -18.02
C THR A 411 -1.65 5.02 -18.31
N ILE A 412 -1.07 4.84 -19.49
CA ILE A 412 -0.33 3.62 -19.84
C ILE A 412 1.06 3.72 -19.25
N ARG A 413 1.53 2.59 -18.70
CA ARG A 413 2.84 2.47 -18.11
C ARG A 413 3.52 1.21 -18.61
N ASN A 414 4.80 1.34 -18.93
CA ASN A 414 5.69 0.20 -19.03
C ASN A 414 6.25 -0.10 -17.64
N ILE A 415 5.74 -1.15 -17.01
CA ILE A 415 6.23 -1.61 -15.71
C ILE A 415 7.30 -2.73 -15.84
N GLY A 416 7.68 -3.05 -17.08
CA GLY A 416 8.75 -3.99 -17.41
C GLY A 416 10.06 -3.30 -17.77
N SER A 417 10.88 -3.98 -18.56
CA SER A 417 12.17 -3.49 -19.07
C SER A 417 12.15 -3.30 -20.59
N GLY A 418 13.02 -2.41 -21.09
CA GLY A 418 13.09 -2.03 -22.50
C GLY A 418 11.99 -1.10 -22.98
N ALA A 419 12.10 -0.62 -24.21
CA ALA A 419 11.11 0.26 -24.80
C ALA A 419 9.80 -0.49 -25.14
N MET A 420 8.67 0.06 -24.70
CA MET A 420 7.34 -0.46 -25.00
C MET A 420 6.61 0.46 -25.96
N ASN A 421 6.58 0.13 -27.24
CA ASN A 421 5.68 0.82 -28.16
C ASN A 421 4.28 0.21 -28.04
N TRP A 422 3.27 1.05 -27.87
CA TRP A 422 1.90 0.62 -27.67
C TRP A 422 0.92 1.44 -28.49
N THR A 423 -0.21 0.83 -28.84
CA THR A 423 -1.35 1.47 -29.49
C THR A 423 -2.63 1.11 -28.73
N ALA A 424 -3.61 2.01 -28.71
CA ALA A 424 -4.87 1.84 -28.03
C ALA A 424 -6.04 2.00 -29.01
N GLN A 425 -7.04 1.14 -28.85
CA GLN A 425 -8.28 1.18 -29.64
C GLN A 425 -9.48 0.82 -28.77
N THR A 426 -10.67 1.25 -29.19
CA THR A 426 -11.95 0.81 -28.63
C THR A 426 -12.85 0.39 -29.79
N MET A 427 -13.63 -0.68 -29.58
CA MET A 427 -14.64 -1.14 -30.54
C MET A 427 -16.06 -0.76 -30.10
N ASP A 428 -16.22 -0.29 -28.86
CA ASP A 428 -17.50 0.12 -28.31
C ASP A 428 -17.94 1.46 -28.88
N SER A 429 -19.09 1.49 -29.56
CA SER A 429 -19.60 2.67 -30.28
C SER A 429 -19.92 3.87 -29.38
N TRP A 430 -20.00 3.66 -28.07
CA TRP A 430 -20.24 4.71 -27.08
C TRP A 430 -18.96 5.22 -26.42
N LEU A 431 -17.80 4.63 -26.69
CA LEU A 431 -16.48 5.10 -26.29
C LEU A 431 -15.73 5.69 -27.49
N THR A 432 -14.94 6.73 -27.29
CA THR A 432 -14.11 7.34 -28.34
C THR A 432 -12.79 7.82 -27.75
N ILE A 433 -11.67 7.29 -28.22
CA ILE A 433 -10.34 7.82 -27.87
C ILE A 433 -10.15 9.14 -28.62
N THR A 434 -9.98 10.24 -27.89
CA THR A 434 -9.86 11.59 -28.44
C THR A 434 -8.42 11.98 -28.72
N SER A 435 -7.47 11.49 -27.92
CA SER A 435 -6.02 11.65 -28.14
C SER A 435 -5.21 10.60 -27.38
N GLY A 436 -3.92 10.47 -27.71
CA GLY A 436 -3.01 9.55 -27.01
C GLY A 436 -3.23 8.07 -27.37
N ASN A 437 -3.78 7.76 -28.54
CA ASN A 437 -4.05 6.40 -29.00
C ASN A 437 -2.80 5.57 -29.35
N SER A 438 -1.61 6.12 -29.14
CA SER A 438 -0.34 5.41 -29.24
C SER A 438 0.74 6.14 -28.45
N GLY A 439 1.76 5.41 -28.01
CA GLY A 439 2.90 5.98 -27.31
C GLY A 439 4.07 5.02 -27.20
N THR A 440 5.13 5.51 -26.54
CA THR A 440 6.30 4.72 -26.14
C THR A 440 6.42 4.83 -24.63
N ASP A 441 6.56 3.70 -23.96
CA ASP A 441 6.60 3.56 -22.51
C ASP A 441 5.39 4.17 -21.82
N GLU A 442 5.55 5.33 -21.17
CA GLU A 442 4.44 6.01 -20.51
C GLU A 442 3.73 6.99 -21.44
N GLY A 443 2.41 7.00 -21.36
CA GLY A 443 1.62 8.04 -22.01
C GLY A 443 0.17 8.00 -21.59
N THR A 444 -0.54 9.08 -21.86
CA THR A 444 -1.92 9.26 -21.42
C THR A 444 -2.86 9.12 -22.62
N ILE A 445 -3.83 8.22 -22.50
CA ILE A 445 -4.97 8.10 -23.39
C ILE A 445 -6.06 9.01 -22.84
N TYR A 446 -6.62 9.87 -23.70
CA TYR A 446 -7.81 10.65 -23.40
C TYR A 446 -9.00 10.04 -24.16
N PHE A 447 -10.13 9.87 -23.50
CA PHE A 447 -11.33 9.30 -24.12
C PHE A 447 -12.59 10.04 -23.69
N ASN A 448 -13.60 9.98 -24.56
CA ASN A 448 -14.96 10.43 -24.30
C ASN A 448 -15.91 9.23 -24.28
N TYR A 449 -17.02 9.37 -23.57
CA TYR A 449 -18.11 8.41 -23.55
C TYR A 449 -19.47 9.10 -23.77
N LEU A 450 -20.35 8.48 -24.56
CA LEU A 450 -21.73 8.91 -24.74
C LEU A 450 -22.58 8.56 -23.52
N ALA A 451 -23.72 9.23 -23.34
CA ALA A 451 -24.64 8.91 -22.26
C ALA A 451 -25.20 7.48 -22.40
N ASN A 452 -25.32 6.76 -21.29
CA ASN A 452 -26.06 5.51 -21.21
C ASN A 452 -27.55 5.82 -20.95
N THR A 453 -28.38 5.63 -21.98
CA THR A 453 -29.83 5.84 -21.90
C THR A 453 -30.59 4.57 -21.51
N GLY A 454 -29.89 3.45 -21.35
CA GLY A 454 -30.48 2.18 -20.91
C GLY A 454 -30.67 2.11 -19.40
N ASN A 455 -31.44 1.12 -18.97
CA ASN A 455 -31.74 0.87 -17.56
C ASN A 455 -30.70 -0.04 -16.89
N ASP A 456 -29.80 -0.65 -17.67
CA ASP A 456 -28.73 -1.52 -17.18
C ASP A 456 -27.34 -0.91 -17.41
N PRO A 457 -26.39 -1.09 -16.47
CA PRO A 457 -25.00 -0.68 -16.70
C PRO A 457 -24.45 -1.36 -17.95
N ARG A 458 -23.58 -0.67 -18.67
CA ARG A 458 -22.91 -1.21 -19.85
C ARG A 458 -21.40 -1.20 -19.68
N ASP A 459 -20.77 -2.29 -20.07
CA ASP A 459 -19.31 -2.39 -20.10
C ASP A 459 -18.80 -2.09 -21.52
N GLY A 460 -17.62 -1.49 -21.59
CA GLY A 460 -16.88 -1.22 -22.82
C GLY A 460 -15.39 -1.33 -22.56
N ASN A 461 -14.60 -1.49 -23.60
CA ASN A 461 -13.19 -1.88 -23.48
C ASN A 461 -12.29 -0.97 -24.31
N ILE A 462 -11.31 -0.36 -23.64
CA ILE A 462 -10.14 0.20 -24.31
C ILE A 462 -9.07 -0.89 -24.30
N THR A 463 -8.72 -1.39 -25.49
CA THR A 463 -7.71 -2.42 -25.69
C THR A 463 -6.40 -1.77 -26.09
N ILE A 464 -5.35 -2.02 -25.33
CA ILE A 464 -4.00 -1.51 -25.57
C ILE A 464 -3.10 -2.67 -25.97
N THR A 465 -2.50 -2.56 -27.15
CA THR A 465 -1.62 -3.58 -27.71
C THR A 465 -0.19 -3.05 -27.71
N ALA A 466 0.71 -3.78 -27.07
CA ALA A 466 2.15 -3.57 -27.10
C ALA A 466 2.83 -4.87 -27.55
N GLN A 467 3.47 -4.87 -28.73
CA GLN A 467 4.09 -6.08 -29.25
C GLN A 467 5.27 -6.50 -28.37
N GLY A 468 5.30 -7.77 -27.97
CA GLY A 468 6.38 -8.31 -27.13
C GLY A 468 6.26 -7.94 -25.65
N ALA A 469 5.26 -7.15 -25.25
CA ALA A 469 5.00 -6.86 -23.85
C ALA A 469 4.19 -7.98 -23.18
N GLN A 470 4.52 -8.32 -21.94
CA GLN A 470 3.60 -9.09 -21.08
C GLN A 470 2.35 -8.27 -20.77
N ASN A 471 1.25 -8.97 -20.50
CA ASN A 471 -0.10 -8.41 -20.35
C ASN A 471 -0.66 -7.73 -21.61
N SER A 472 -0.01 -7.92 -22.77
CA SER A 472 -0.51 -7.44 -24.06
C SER A 472 -1.28 -8.55 -24.78
N PRO A 473 -2.49 -8.27 -25.33
CA PRO A 473 -3.19 -7.00 -25.22
C PRO A 473 -3.74 -6.76 -23.81
N LEU A 474 -3.55 -5.54 -23.29
CA LEU A 474 -4.13 -5.10 -22.03
C LEU A 474 -5.53 -4.55 -22.29
N VAL A 475 -6.53 -5.09 -21.60
CA VAL A 475 -7.92 -4.62 -21.74
C VAL A 475 -8.29 -3.84 -20.49
N VAL A 476 -8.47 -2.52 -20.65
CA VAL A 476 -9.03 -1.66 -19.60
C VAL A 476 -10.54 -1.59 -19.81
N LYS A 477 -11.28 -2.18 -18.88
CA LYS A 477 -12.74 -2.13 -18.87
C LYS A 477 -13.22 -0.78 -18.33
N ILE A 478 -14.08 -0.13 -19.10
CA ILE A 478 -14.85 1.05 -18.75
C ILE A 478 -16.29 0.61 -18.51
N ARG A 479 -16.75 0.62 -17.26
CA ARG A 479 -18.15 0.33 -16.92
C ARG A 479 -18.92 1.63 -16.78
N GLN A 480 -19.86 1.89 -17.68
CA GLN A 480 -20.75 3.02 -17.57
C GLN A 480 -22.03 2.59 -16.84
N LEU A 481 -22.33 3.28 -15.72
CA LEU A 481 -23.53 3.03 -14.93
C LEU A 481 -24.80 3.33 -15.75
N SER A 482 -25.93 2.74 -15.35
CA SER A 482 -27.24 3.09 -15.92
C SER A 482 -27.89 4.27 -15.23
N LYS A 483 -28.91 4.80 -15.90
CA LYS A 483 -29.90 5.68 -15.28
C LYS A 483 -30.61 4.90 -14.16
N VAL A 484 -30.48 5.36 -12.92
CA VAL A 484 -31.22 4.81 -11.78
C VAL A 484 -32.65 5.35 -11.85
N LEU A 485 -33.55 4.58 -12.47
CA LEU A 485 -34.97 4.94 -12.55
C LEU A 485 -35.58 5.04 -11.14
N GLY A 486 -36.28 6.12 -10.85
CA GLY A 486 -36.88 6.37 -9.53
C GLY A 486 -35.95 6.99 -8.48
N ASP A 487 -34.67 7.26 -8.77
CA ASP A 487 -33.77 8.02 -7.87
C ASP A 487 -34.00 9.53 -8.06
N VAL A 488 -35.04 10.05 -7.42
CA VAL A 488 -35.54 11.43 -7.59
C VAL A 488 -34.64 12.43 -6.90
N ASN A 489 -33.91 12.01 -5.86
CA ASN A 489 -33.03 12.88 -5.10
C ASN A 489 -31.56 12.85 -5.59
N ASN A 490 -31.23 12.00 -6.55
CA ASN A 490 -29.90 11.78 -7.14
C ASN A 490 -28.85 11.32 -6.11
N ASP A 491 -29.26 10.51 -5.14
CA ASP A 491 -28.37 9.92 -4.13
C ASP A 491 -27.82 8.54 -4.54
N GLY A 492 -28.20 8.05 -5.73
CA GLY A 492 -27.77 6.78 -6.30
C GLY A 492 -28.59 5.57 -5.82
N SER A 493 -29.57 5.77 -4.93
CA SER A 493 -30.46 4.73 -4.42
C SER A 493 -31.91 4.99 -4.83
N VAL A 494 -32.75 3.95 -4.80
CA VAL A 494 -34.20 4.07 -5.01
C VAL A 494 -34.89 3.66 -3.72
N ASN A 495 -35.25 4.64 -2.89
CA ASN A 495 -35.77 4.39 -1.55
C ASN A 495 -36.91 5.35 -1.17
N LEU A 496 -37.35 5.31 0.10
CA LEU A 496 -38.46 6.15 0.57
C LEU A 496 -38.15 7.65 0.51
N ALA A 497 -36.88 8.06 0.53
CA ALA A 497 -36.48 9.45 0.34
C ALA A 497 -36.89 9.96 -1.05
N ASP A 498 -36.77 9.12 -2.08
CA ASP A 498 -37.22 9.44 -3.44
C ASP A 498 -38.74 9.54 -3.53
N VAL A 499 -39.46 8.65 -2.83
CA VAL A 499 -40.92 8.71 -2.72
C VAL A 499 -41.35 10.05 -2.12
N ILE A 500 -40.72 10.44 -1.00
CA ILE A 500 -41.05 11.69 -0.31
C ILE A 500 -40.80 12.88 -1.24
N LYS A 501 -39.66 12.90 -1.94
CA LYS A 501 -39.32 14.00 -2.82
C LYS A 501 -40.23 14.07 -4.05
N ALA A 502 -40.61 12.94 -4.64
CA ALA A 502 -41.61 12.88 -5.72
C ALA A 502 -43.01 13.33 -5.26
N LEU A 503 -43.43 12.95 -4.06
CA LEU A 503 -44.69 13.41 -3.46
C LEU A 503 -44.68 14.92 -3.17
N GLN A 504 -43.54 15.46 -2.74
CA GLN A 504 -43.36 16.90 -2.54
C GLN A 504 -43.50 17.68 -3.86
N VAL A 505 -42.97 17.15 -4.97
CA VAL A 505 -43.17 17.71 -6.32
C VAL A 505 -44.66 17.68 -6.69
N LEU A 506 -45.35 16.55 -6.48
CA LEU A 506 -46.80 16.42 -6.74
C LEU A 506 -47.65 17.35 -5.87
N ALA A 507 -47.20 17.65 -4.64
CA ALA A 507 -47.84 18.59 -3.74
C ALA A 507 -47.61 20.07 -4.14
N GLY A 508 -46.84 20.33 -5.20
CA GLY A 508 -46.57 21.68 -5.71
C GLY A 508 -45.60 22.49 -4.84
N LEU A 509 -44.77 21.82 -4.04
CA LEU A 509 -43.75 22.50 -3.24
C LEU A 509 -42.60 22.97 -4.14
N THR A 510 -42.16 24.22 -3.99
CA THR A 510 -41.21 24.86 -4.91
C THR A 510 -39.77 24.96 -4.38
N ASN A 511 -39.52 24.65 -3.10
CA ASN A 511 -38.22 24.76 -2.44
C ASN A 511 -37.62 23.38 -2.10
N LEU A 512 -37.45 22.53 -3.11
CA LEU A 512 -37.06 21.12 -2.91
C LEU A 512 -35.58 20.82 -3.21
N GLY A 513 -34.80 21.85 -3.55
CA GLY A 513 -33.46 21.67 -4.11
C GLY A 513 -33.50 21.02 -5.49
N ASP A 514 -32.39 20.42 -5.91
CA ASP A 514 -32.31 19.76 -7.21
C ASP A 514 -33.23 18.52 -7.26
N ILE A 515 -34.05 18.46 -8.31
CA ILE A 515 -34.91 17.31 -8.65
C ILE A 515 -34.25 16.60 -9.82
N ASN A 516 -34.01 15.29 -9.66
CA ASN A 516 -33.50 14.48 -10.75
C ASN A 516 -34.62 14.19 -11.76
N LEU A 517 -34.78 15.05 -12.77
CA LEU A 517 -35.73 14.78 -13.87
C LEU A 517 -35.35 13.51 -14.66
N LYS A 518 -34.12 13.01 -14.50
CA LYS A 518 -33.73 11.69 -15.00
C LYS A 518 -34.18 10.55 -14.08
N ALA A 519 -34.99 10.78 -13.05
CA ALA A 519 -35.67 9.71 -12.33
C ALA A 519 -36.97 9.28 -13.03
N ASP A 520 -37.44 10.06 -14.00
CA ASP A 520 -38.64 9.82 -14.80
C ASP A 520 -38.63 8.39 -15.37
N VAL A 521 -39.65 7.62 -14.97
CA VAL A 521 -39.80 6.20 -15.28
C VAL A 521 -40.73 5.94 -16.47
N ASN A 522 -41.53 6.92 -16.89
CA ASN A 522 -42.50 6.78 -17.97
C ASN A 522 -42.13 7.59 -19.23
N GLY A 523 -41.10 8.43 -19.16
CA GLY A 523 -40.57 9.23 -20.26
C GLY A 523 -41.40 10.47 -20.60
N ASP A 524 -42.28 10.93 -19.70
CA ASP A 524 -43.11 12.13 -19.92
C ASP A 524 -42.40 13.46 -19.61
N GLY A 525 -41.14 13.39 -19.15
CA GLY A 525 -40.29 14.52 -18.81
C GLY A 525 -40.59 15.16 -17.46
N LYS A 526 -41.40 14.50 -16.62
CA LYS A 526 -41.80 15.00 -15.29
C LYS A 526 -41.56 13.95 -14.21
N ILE A 527 -41.57 14.42 -12.96
CA ILE A 527 -41.65 13.56 -11.78
C ILE A 527 -43.07 13.66 -11.24
N GLY A 528 -43.78 12.55 -11.23
CA GLY A 528 -45.20 12.45 -10.93
C GLY A 528 -45.58 11.16 -10.20
N LEU A 529 -46.85 10.81 -10.29
CA LEU A 529 -47.42 9.67 -9.54
C LEU A 529 -46.83 8.34 -10.01
N GLN A 530 -46.38 8.29 -11.27
CA GLN A 530 -45.78 7.12 -11.89
C GLN A 530 -44.44 6.78 -11.25
N GLU A 531 -43.59 7.78 -10.95
CA GLU A 531 -42.35 7.62 -10.22
C GLU A 531 -42.63 7.16 -8.78
N VAL A 532 -43.61 7.79 -8.11
CA VAL A 532 -44.03 7.38 -6.75
C VAL A 532 -44.42 5.90 -6.72
N ILE A 533 -45.24 5.44 -7.66
CA ILE A 533 -45.66 4.03 -7.75
C ILE A 533 -44.47 3.12 -8.05
N TYR A 534 -43.59 3.52 -8.98
CA TYR A 534 -42.40 2.74 -9.31
C TYR A 534 -41.48 2.55 -8.10
N ILE A 535 -41.17 3.63 -7.39
CA ILE A 535 -40.27 3.63 -6.24
C ILE A 535 -40.88 2.80 -5.10
N LEU A 536 -42.18 2.97 -4.81
CA LEU A 536 -42.88 2.16 -3.81
C LEU A 536 -42.89 0.67 -4.15
N GLN A 537 -43.06 0.32 -5.43
CA GLN A 537 -42.98 -1.07 -5.88
C GLN A 537 -41.56 -1.64 -5.71
N LYS A 538 -40.51 -0.84 -5.99
CA LYS A 538 -39.12 -1.23 -5.75
C LYS A 538 -38.82 -1.42 -4.26
N VAL A 539 -39.20 -0.46 -3.41
CA VAL A 539 -39.02 -0.51 -1.95
C VAL A 539 -39.78 -1.68 -1.32
N ALA A 540 -40.97 -2.00 -1.84
CA ALA A 540 -41.77 -3.13 -1.37
C ALA A 540 -41.32 -4.49 -1.92
N GLY A 541 -40.27 -4.54 -2.75
CA GLY A 541 -39.80 -5.78 -3.39
C GLY A 541 -40.77 -6.37 -4.43
N LEU A 542 -41.71 -5.57 -4.93
CA LEU A 542 -42.72 -5.96 -5.91
C LEU A 542 -42.25 -5.80 -7.38
N ARG A 543 -41.05 -5.24 -7.58
CA ARG A 543 -40.33 -5.18 -8.86
C ARG A 543 -38.97 -5.84 -8.69
N GLU A 544 -38.77 -7.01 -9.30
CA GLU A 544 -37.47 -7.68 -9.30
C GLU A 544 -36.40 -6.82 -9.98
N GLU A 545 -35.20 -6.79 -9.40
CA GLU A 545 -33.99 -6.57 -10.20
C GLU A 545 -33.85 -7.79 -11.09
N THR A 546 -33.76 -7.61 -12.40
CA THR A 546 -33.33 -8.69 -13.27
C THR A 546 -31.91 -9.06 -12.86
N MET A 547 -31.78 -10.04 -11.96
CA MET A 547 -30.53 -10.74 -11.74
C MET A 547 -30.20 -11.43 -13.06
N THR A 548 -29.30 -10.85 -13.84
CA THR A 548 -28.66 -11.55 -14.95
C THR A 548 -27.78 -12.64 -14.37
N ASN A 549 -28.32 -13.85 -14.32
CA ASN A 549 -27.51 -15.06 -14.31
C ASN A 549 -26.71 -15.12 -15.62
N MET A 550 -25.41 -14.84 -15.56
CA MET A 550 -24.32 -15.60 -16.20
C MET A 550 -22.95 -14.94 -15.95
#